data_AF-A0A7X8L320-F1
#
_entry.id   AF-A0A7X8L320-F1
#
_cell.length_a   1.000
_cell.length_b   1.000
_cell.length_c   1.000
_cell.angle_alpha   90.00
_cell.angle_beta   90.00
_cell.angle_gamma   90.00
#
_symmetry.space_group_name_H-M   'P 1'
#
loop_
_entity.id
_entity.type
_entity.pdbx_description
1 polymer ?
#
loop_
_entity_poly.entity_id
_entity_poly.type
_entity_poly.pdbx_seq_one_letter_code
_entity_poly.pdbx_strand_id
1 'polypeptide(L)'
;MYTIRTYSMPQTVEEAAELCRKKAHTPLAGTLWTRLGNRRIGTAVDLSALPLRGIEETETGFTIGAMTTLRDVELDESLNEAYDGTFYEAVKDIVGVQLRNAATMGGAFGVALVFQM
;
A
#
# COMPACT_ATOMS: atom_id res chain seq x y z
N MET A 1 14.02 -9.32 -15.18
CA MET A 1 13.20 -10.02 -14.20
C MET A 1 13.77 -9.79 -12.80
N TYR A 2 12.92 -9.56 -11.81
CA TYR A 2 13.35 -9.56 -10.42
C TYR A 2 13.82 -10.95 -9.99
N THR A 3 14.79 -10.99 -9.09
CA THR A 3 15.14 -12.22 -8.36
C THR A 3 15.02 -11.95 -6.87
N ILE A 4 14.31 -12.82 -6.16
CA ILE A 4 14.10 -12.73 -4.71
C ILE A 4 14.89 -13.88 -4.08
N ARG A 5 15.83 -13.57 -3.19
CA ARG A 5 16.60 -14.60 -2.48
C ARG A 5 15.81 -15.20 -1.30
N THR A 6 15.09 -14.36 -0.57
CA THR A 6 14.34 -14.77 0.62
C THR A 6 12.98 -14.07 0.60
N TYR A 7 11.95 -14.78 1.07
CA TYR A 7 10.61 -14.25 1.28
C TYR A 7 10.27 -14.36 2.75
N SER A 8 9.68 -13.31 3.32
CA SER A 8 9.26 -13.25 4.72
C SER A 8 7.88 -12.60 4.78
N MET A 9 6.99 -13.18 5.59
CA MET A 9 5.64 -12.67 5.84
C MET A 9 5.50 -12.44 7.34
N PRO A 10 6.02 -11.30 7.85
CA PRO A 10 5.99 -10.98 9.27
C PRO A 10 4.57 -10.98 9.82
N GLN A 11 4.42 -11.33 11.10
CA GLN A 11 3.13 -11.37 11.78
C GLN A 11 2.86 -10.11 12.60
N THR A 12 3.86 -9.25 12.80
CA THR A 12 3.72 -7.97 13.49
C THR A 12 4.37 -6.82 12.72
N VAL A 13 3.91 -5.60 12.99
CA VAL A 13 4.43 -4.38 12.36
C VAL A 13 5.89 -4.16 12.78
N GLU A 14 6.24 -4.49 14.02
CA GLU A 14 7.60 -4.34 14.55
C GLU A 14 8.59 -5.26 13.83
N GLU A 15 8.20 -6.51 13.57
CA GLU A 15 8.99 -7.47 12.81
C GLU A 15 9.19 -6.97 11.37
N ALA A 16 8.10 -6.53 10.73
CA ALA A 16 8.15 -5.97 9.38
C ALA A 16 9.07 -4.74 9.30
N ALA A 17 8.96 -3.84 10.28
CA ALA A 17 9.78 -2.64 10.37
C ALA A 17 11.27 -2.99 10.53
N GLU A 18 11.61 -3.95 11.39
CA GLU A 18 12.99 -4.42 11.56
C GLU A 18 13.55 -5.00 10.25
N LEU A 19 12.79 -5.87 9.57
CA LEU A 19 13.21 -6.41 8.29
C LEU A 19 13.42 -5.31 7.25
N CYS A 20 12.54 -4.31 7.20
CA CYS A 20 12.64 -3.22 6.22
C CYS A 20 13.79 -2.22 6.48
N ARG A 21 14.48 -2.28 7.63
CA ARG A 21 15.66 -1.42 7.90
C ARG A 21 16.85 -1.74 6.99
N LYS A 22 16.92 -2.96 6.44
CA LYS A 22 18.03 -3.38 5.56
C LYS A 22 17.77 -2.92 4.12
N LYS A 23 18.70 -2.16 3.52
CA LYS A 23 18.61 -1.71 2.11
C LYS A 23 18.40 -2.82 1.08
N ALA A 24 18.85 -4.04 1.37
CA ALA A 24 18.66 -5.20 0.51
C ALA A 24 17.25 -5.81 0.62
N HIS A 25 16.41 -5.32 1.52
CA HIS A 25 15.04 -5.80 1.72
C HIS A 25 14.05 -4.88 1.03
N THR A 26 12.92 -5.40 0.62
CA THR A 26 11.88 -4.66 -0.11
C THR A 26 10.53 -5.01 0.49
N PRO A 27 9.82 -4.03 1.07
CA PRO A 27 8.43 -4.24 1.48
C PRO A 27 7.57 -4.51 0.25
N LEU A 28 6.75 -5.54 0.32
CA LEU A 28 5.73 -5.87 -0.66
C LEU A 28 4.37 -5.49 -0.10
N ALA A 29 3.75 -4.52 -0.76
CA ALA A 29 2.33 -4.20 -0.61
C ALA A 29 1.57 -4.74 -1.83
N GLY A 30 0.79 -3.91 -2.51
CA GLY A 30 0.15 -4.23 -3.78
C GLY A 30 1.10 -4.53 -4.96
N THR A 31 2.39 -4.18 -4.83
CA THR A 31 3.47 -4.29 -5.84
C THR A 31 3.26 -3.57 -7.17
N LEU A 32 2.08 -3.03 -7.46
CA LEU A 32 1.74 -2.37 -8.73
C LEU A 32 2.55 -1.11 -9.03
N TRP A 33 3.08 -0.45 -8.01
CA TRP A 33 3.93 0.74 -8.15
C TRP A 33 5.43 0.41 -8.14
N THR A 34 5.78 -0.87 -8.07
CA THR A 34 7.19 -1.29 -8.04
C THR A 34 7.80 -1.12 -9.43
N ARG A 35 8.79 -0.23 -9.56
CA ARG A 35 9.44 0.12 -10.84
C ARG A 35 9.96 -1.11 -11.57
N LEU A 36 9.33 -1.49 -12.68
CA LEU A 36 9.77 -2.60 -13.53
C LEU A 36 11.28 -2.55 -13.82
N GLY A 37 11.96 -3.68 -13.66
CA GLY A 37 13.41 -3.74 -13.90
C GLY A 37 14.06 -5.06 -13.52
N ASN A 38 15.39 -5.03 -13.48
CA ASN A 38 16.26 -6.17 -13.19
C ASN A 38 16.99 -5.95 -11.87
N ARG A 39 16.27 -6.06 -10.74
CA ARG A 39 16.86 -5.95 -9.40
C ARG A 39 16.94 -7.30 -8.73
N ARG A 40 18.00 -7.51 -7.94
CA ARG A 40 18.09 -8.61 -6.98
C ARG A 40 17.62 -8.11 -5.62
N ILE A 41 16.53 -8.68 -5.14
CA ILE A 41 15.96 -8.44 -3.82
C ILE A 41 16.57 -9.47 -2.87
N GLY A 42 17.17 -9.00 -1.77
CA GLY A 42 17.65 -9.84 -0.69
C GLY A 42 16.48 -10.53 0.00
N THR A 43 15.60 -9.74 0.61
CA THR A 43 14.37 -10.24 1.24
C THR A 43 13.16 -9.46 0.75
N ALA A 44 12.18 -10.16 0.21
CA ALA A 44 10.84 -9.64 0.02
C ALA A 44 10.08 -9.75 1.34
N VAL A 45 9.54 -8.64 1.84
CA VAL A 45 8.83 -8.56 3.12
C VAL A 45 7.36 -8.31 2.83
N ASP A 46 6.54 -9.36 2.85
CA ASP A 46 5.10 -9.27 2.56
C ASP A 46 4.32 -8.71 3.73
N LEU A 47 3.67 -7.57 3.50
CA LEU A 47 2.88 -6.85 4.50
C LEU A 47 1.42 -7.35 4.57
N SER A 48 1.01 -8.29 3.73
CA SER A 48 -0.39 -8.72 3.58
C SER A 48 -0.98 -9.39 4.81
N ALA A 49 -0.14 -9.94 5.69
CA ALA A 49 -0.59 -10.57 6.94
C ALA A 49 -0.78 -9.57 8.09
N LEU A 50 -0.36 -8.32 7.92
CA LEU A 50 -0.42 -7.31 8.97
C LEU A 50 -1.80 -6.63 9.00
N PRO A 51 -2.27 -6.18 10.18
CA PRO A 51 -3.53 -5.46 10.32
C PRO A 51 -3.41 -4.00 9.87
N LEU A 52 -2.96 -3.77 8.63
CA LEU A 52 -2.70 -2.45 8.04
C LEU A 52 -3.73 -2.06 6.98
N ARG A 53 -4.80 -2.84 6.80
CA ARG A 53 -5.90 -2.55 5.87
C ARG A 53 -7.13 -2.15 6.68
N GLY A 54 -7.66 -0.96 6.40
CA GLY A 54 -8.82 -0.41 7.09
C GLY A 54 -8.93 1.11 6.92
N ILE A 55 -10.13 1.60 7.13
CA ILE A 55 -10.45 3.02 7.22
C ILE A 55 -11.22 3.18 8.54
N GLU A 56 -10.73 4.05 9.41
CA GLU A 56 -11.32 4.32 10.72
C GLU A 56 -11.62 5.81 10.83
N GLU A 57 -12.89 6.15 11.05
CA GLU A 57 -13.30 7.50 11.39
C GLU A 57 -12.95 7.79 12.86
N THR A 58 -12.42 8.97 13.10
CA THR A 58 -11.97 9.47 14.40
C THR A 58 -12.63 10.81 14.68
N GLU A 59 -12.51 11.33 15.91
CA GLU A 59 -13.07 12.63 16.29
C GLU A 59 -12.63 13.81 15.41
N THR A 60 -11.50 13.69 14.72
CA THR A 60 -10.87 14.79 13.95
C THR A 60 -10.72 14.50 12.45
N GLY A 61 -11.14 13.33 11.97
CA GLY A 61 -10.95 12.91 10.58
C GLY A 61 -10.81 11.40 10.45
N PHE A 62 -9.97 10.93 9.53
CA PHE A 62 -9.87 9.50 9.20
C PHE A 62 -8.44 8.98 9.32
N THR A 63 -8.30 7.77 9.86
CA THR A 63 -7.07 6.98 9.78
C THR A 63 -7.23 5.97 8.64
N ILE A 64 -6.32 6.02 7.66
CA ILE A 64 -6.31 5.08 6.53
C ILE A 64 -5.06 4.21 6.62
N GLY A 65 -5.27 2.89 6.73
CA GLY A 65 -4.19 1.92 6.77
C GLY A 65 -3.36 1.85 5.49
N ALA A 66 -2.05 1.61 5.61
CA ALA A 66 -1.14 1.58 4.47
C ALA A 66 -1.43 0.47 3.44
N MET A 67 -2.10 -0.62 3.87
CA MET A 67 -2.55 -1.73 3.03
C MET A 67 -4.01 -1.59 2.56
N THR A 68 -4.69 -0.49 2.92
CA THR A 68 -5.98 -0.11 2.33
C THR A 68 -5.80 0.09 0.84
N THR A 69 -6.70 -0.51 0.04
CA THR A 69 -6.62 -0.49 -1.41
C THR A 69 -7.31 0.75 -1.98
N LEU A 70 -6.98 1.13 -3.21
CA LEU A 70 -7.70 2.19 -3.91
C LEU A 70 -9.18 1.85 -4.05
N ARG A 71 -9.55 0.57 -4.17
CA ARG A 71 -10.95 0.15 -4.22
C ARG A 71 -11.66 0.30 -2.87
N ASP A 72 -10.97 0.04 -1.76
CA ASP A 72 -11.56 0.28 -0.43
C ASP A 72 -11.88 1.77 -0.28
N VAL A 73 -10.95 2.65 -0.63
CA VAL A 73 -11.15 4.11 -0.61
C VAL A 73 -12.25 4.55 -1.58
N GLU A 74 -12.33 3.94 -2.77
CA GLU A 74 -13.38 4.22 -3.76
C GLU A 74 -14.78 3.95 -3.19
N LEU A 75 -14.92 2.90 -2.37
CA LEU A 75 -16.23 2.39 -1.91
C LEU A 75 -16.58 2.76 -0.47
N ASP A 76 -15.70 3.42 0.26
CA ASP A 76 -15.93 3.72 1.68
C ASP A 76 -17.01 4.78 1.84
N GLU A 77 -18.13 4.42 2.48
CA GLU A 77 -19.31 5.28 2.58
C GLU A 77 -19.06 6.48 3.49
N SER A 78 -18.47 6.28 4.68
CA SER A 78 -18.23 7.37 5.64
C SER A 78 -17.21 8.38 5.12
N LEU A 79 -16.15 7.92 4.45
CA LEU A 79 -15.18 8.81 3.81
C LEU A 79 -15.81 9.60 2.65
N ASN A 80 -16.68 8.97 1.85
CA ASN A 80 -17.37 9.66 0.77
C ASN A 80 -18.42 10.65 1.29
N GLU A 81 -19.15 10.33 2.35
CA GLU A 81 -20.11 11.25 2.98
C GLU A 81 -19.41 12.45 3.63
N ALA A 82 -18.31 12.22 4.35
CA ALA A 82 -17.58 13.28 5.04
C ALA A 82 -16.89 14.28 4.10
N TYR A 83 -16.60 13.87 2.86
CA TYR A 83 -15.84 14.66 1.89
C TYR A 83 -16.53 14.77 0.52
N ASP A 84 -17.86 14.72 0.48
CA ASP A 84 -18.69 14.91 -0.73
C ASP A 84 -18.21 14.10 -1.94
N GLY A 85 -17.80 12.84 -1.72
CA GLY A 85 -17.34 11.92 -2.76
C GLY A 85 -15.96 12.23 -3.35
N THR A 86 -15.20 13.16 -2.76
CA THR A 86 -13.88 13.58 -3.28
C THR A 86 -12.91 12.40 -3.44
N PHE A 87 -12.92 11.46 -2.49
CA PHE A 87 -12.05 10.29 -2.54
C PHE A 87 -12.44 9.31 -3.65
N TYR A 88 -13.74 9.04 -3.84
CA TYR A 88 -14.26 8.30 -4.99
C TYR A 88 -13.80 8.93 -6.31
N GLU A 89 -14.02 10.23 -6.49
CA GLU A 89 -13.65 10.95 -7.71
C GLU A 89 -12.13 10.89 -7.98
N ALA A 90 -11.31 10.96 -6.94
CA ALA A 90 -9.86 10.91 -7.08
C ALA A 90 -9.31 9.57 -7.59
N VAL A 91 -10.01 8.46 -7.33
CA VAL A 91 -9.49 7.10 -7.62
C VAL A 91 -10.27 6.34 -8.69
N LYS A 92 -11.53 6.68 -8.98
CA LYS A 92 -12.42 5.90 -9.87
C LYS A 92 -11.88 5.73 -11.29
N ASP A 93 -11.09 6.68 -11.78
CA ASP A 93 -10.52 6.67 -13.13
C ASP A 93 -9.12 6.02 -13.20
N ILE A 94 -8.59 5.55 -12.07
CA ILE A 94 -7.30 4.86 -12.03
C ILE A 94 -7.46 3.44 -12.59
N VAL A 95 -7.20 3.31 -13.89
CA VAL A 95 -7.16 2.07 -14.69
C VAL A 95 -8.45 1.25 -14.62
N GLY A 96 -8.55 0.29 -13.70
CA GLY A 96 -9.69 -0.61 -13.60
C GLY A 96 -9.75 -1.26 -12.24
N VAL A 97 -10.90 -1.85 -11.92
CA VAL A 97 -11.19 -2.41 -10.58
C VAL A 97 -10.14 -3.44 -10.14
N GLN A 98 -9.62 -4.26 -11.06
CA GLN A 98 -8.57 -5.24 -10.78
C GLN A 98 -7.30 -4.60 -10.25
N LEU A 99 -6.88 -3.48 -10.84
CA LEU A 99 -5.70 -2.74 -10.38
C LEU A 99 -6.01 -2.09 -9.03
N ARG A 100 -7.17 -1.44 -8.89
CA ARG A 100 -7.54 -0.76 -7.64
C ARG A 100 -7.73 -1.71 -6.46
N ASN A 101 -8.09 -2.97 -6.71
CA ASN A 101 -8.16 -4.04 -5.71
C ASN A 101 -6.79 -4.45 -5.16
N ALA A 102 -5.71 -4.19 -5.89
CA ALA A 102 -4.36 -4.53 -5.46
C ALA A 102 -3.55 -3.29 -5.07
N ALA A 103 -3.79 -2.12 -5.66
CA ALA A 103 -3.01 -0.92 -5.40
C ALA A 103 -3.33 -0.41 -4.01
N THR A 104 -2.32 -0.34 -3.13
CA THR A 104 -2.50 0.13 -1.76
C THR A 104 -2.16 1.61 -1.62
N MET A 105 -2.80 2.28 -0.66
CA MET A 105 -2.56 3.69 -0.32
C MET A 105 -1.09 3.93 0.04
N GLY A 106 -0.51 3.07 0.88
CA GLY A 106 0.90 3.14 1.25
C GLY A 106 1.84 2.93 0.06
N GLY A 107 1.47 2.06 -0.89
CA GLY A 107 2.22 1.87 -2.12
C GLY A 107 2.17 3.11 -3.03
N ALA A 108 0.99 3.75 -3.14
CA ALA A 108 0.80 4.95 -3.95
C ALA A 108 1.62 6.14 -3.41
N PHE A 109 1.54 6.40 -2.11
CA PHE A 109 2.30 7.49 -1.48
C PHE A 109 3.80 7.20 -1.35
N GLY A 110 4.16 5.97 -0.98
CA GLY A 110 5.56 5.57 -0.82
C GLY A 110 6.36 5.65 -2.13
N VAL A 111 5.70 5.42 -3.28
CA VAL A 111 6.31 5.60 -4.60
C VAL A 111 6.26 7.05 -5.08
N ALA A 112 5.19 7.79 -4.80
CA ALA A 112 5.09 9.21 -5.14
C ALA A 112 6.20 10.05 -4.51
N LEU A 113 6.61 9.75 -3.27
CA LEU A 113 7.72 10.42 -2.59
C LEU A 113 9.10 10.07 -3.19
N VAL A 114 9.25 8.87 -3.76
CA VAL A 114 10.51 8.43 -4.39
C VAL A 114 10.73 9.07 -5.77
N PHE A 115 9.68 9.55 -6.43
CA PHE A 115 9.78 10.27 -7.71
C PHE A 115 9.98 11.78 -7.56
N GLN A 116 9.97 12.32 -6.33
CA GLN A 116 10.25 13.73 -6.04
C GLN A 116 11.60 13.95 -5.32
N MET A 117 12.45 12.93 -5.25
CA MET A 117 13.84 12.99 -4.76
C MET A 117 14.81 12.52 -5.84
#